data_AF-A0A9D9DAQ0-F1
#
_entry.id   AF-A0A9D9DAQ0-F1
#
_cell.length_a   1.000
_cell.length_b   1.000
_cell.length_c   1.000
_cell.angle_alpha   90.00
_cell.angle_beta   90.00
_cell.angle_gamma   90.00
#
_symmetry.space_group_name_H-M   'P 1'
#
loop_
_entity.id
_entity.type
_entity.pdbx_description
1 polymer ?
#
loop_
_entity_poly.entity_id
_entity_poly.type
_entity_poly.pdbx_seq_one_letter_code
_entity_poly.pdbx_strand_id
1 'polypeptide(L)' 'MDEEILQDFLVEAGEIIEKLDEQLVQIEKTPDDKDLLNAIFRSFHTVKGGAGFLDLKELV' A
#
# COMPACT_ATOMS: atom_id res chain seq x y z
N MET A 1 13.76 7.00 16.00
CA MET A 1 12.64 7.21 15.06
C MET A 1 11.56 7.91 15.85
N ASP A 2 10.88 8.88 15.26
CA ASP A 2 9.72 9.46 15.93
C ASP A 2 8.63 8.38 16.00
N GLU A 3 8.29 7.98 17.22
CA GLU A 3 7.34 6.89 17.48
C GLU A 3 5.93 7.28 17.01
N GLU A 4 5.62 8.58 16.98
CA GLU A 4 4.38 9.13 16.43
C GLU A 4 4.32 8.91 14.91
N ILE A 5 5.39 9.27 14.19
CA ILE A 5 5.47 9.08 12.73
C ILE A 5 5.41 7.59 12.36
N LEU A 6 6.02 6.70 13.16
CA LEU A 6 5.89 5.26 12.95
C LEU A 6 4.44 4.81 13.09
N GLN A 7 3.75 5.25 14.14
CA GLN A 7 2.36 4.85 14.37
C GLN A 7 1.44 5.37 13.26
N ASP A 8 1.60 6.62 12.84
CA ASP A 8 0.85 7.19 11.71
C ASP A 8 1.08 6.38 10.43
N PHE A 9 2.32 6.03 10.13
CA PHE A 9 2.63 5.17 8.98
C PHE A 9 1.98 3.79 9.09
N LEU A 10 2.02 3.15 10.26
CA LEU A 10 1.41 1.83 10.43
C LEU A 10 -0.12 1.86 10.28
N VAL A 11 -0.77 2.93 10.73
CA VAL A 11 -2.21 3.16 10.52
C VAL A 11 -2.51 3.35 9.04
N GLU A 12 -1.81 4.27 8.36
CA GLU A 12 -2.01 4.53 6.93
C GLU A 12 -1.73 3.28 6.07
N ALA A 13 -0.64 2.55 6.37
CA ALA A 13 -0.31 1.31 5.67
C ALA A 13 -1.39 0.25 5.87
N GLY A 14 -1.98 0.16 7.06
CA GLY A 14 -3.12 -0.72 7.34
C GLY A 14 -4.33 -0.40 6.47
N GLU A 15 -4.73 0.87 6.41
CA GLU A 15 -5.86 1.32 5.57
C GLU A 15 -5.62 1.05 4.08
N ILE A 16 -4.39 1.26 3.60
CA ILE A 16 -4.02 0.97 2.22
C ILE A 16 -4.10 -0.54 1.93
N ILE A 17 -3.67 -1.39 2.86
CA ILE A 17 -3.72 -2.84 2.72
C ILE A 17 -5.16 -3.34 2.70
N GLU A 18 -6.03 -2.85 3.58
CA GLU A 18 -7.46 -3.20 3.56
C GLU A 18 -8.12 -2.87 2.22
N LYS A 19 -7.80 -1.70 1.66
CA LYS A 19 -8.27 -1.33 0.32
C LYS A 19 -7.68 -2.21 -0.78
N LEU A 20 -6.41 -2.58 -0.67
CA LEU A 20 -5.75 -3.46 -1.63
C LEU A 20 -6.43 -4.83 -1.70
N ASP A 21 -6.86 -5.40 -0.57
CA ASP A 21 -7.56 -6.68 -0.53
C ASP A 21 -8.84 -6.65 -1.40
N GLU A 22 -9.64 -5.59 -1.28
CA GLU A 22 -10.84 -5.41 -2.12
C GLU A 22 -10.49 -5.26 -3.60
N GLN A 23 -9.47 -4.45 -3.90
CA GLN A 23 -9.04 -4.20 -5.28
C GLN A 23 -8.46 -5.45 -5.95
N LEU A 24 -7.76 -6.30 -5.20
CA LEU A 24 -7.21 -7.57 -5.69
C LEU A 24 -8.32 -8.55 -6.06
N VAL A 25 -9.36 -8.67 -5.22
CA VAL A 25 -10.55 -9.49 -5.56
C VAL A 25 -11.28 -8.92 -6.79
N GLN A 26 -11.29 -7.60 -6.96
CA GLN A 26 -11.94 -6.97 -8.10
C GLN A 26 -11.15 -7.20 -9.40
N ILE A 27 -9.82 -7.04 -9.40
CA ILE A 27 -9.01 -7.23 -10.61
C ILE A 27 -9.01 -8.68 -11.09
N GLU A 28 -9.15 -9.66 -10.18
CA GLU A 28 -9.36 -11.07 -10.56
C GLU A 28 -10.60 -11.26 -11.45
N LYS A 29 -11.66 -10.46 -11.23
CA LYS A 29 -12.90 -10.50 -12.01
C LYS A 29 -12.81 -9.66 -13.28
N THR A 30 -11.94 -8.64 -13.30
CA THR A 30 -11.77 -7.69 -14.41
C THR A 30 -10.28 -7.52 -14.77
N PRO A 31 -9.61 -8.58 -15.26
CA PRO A 31 -8.14 -8.59 -15.40
C PRO A 31 -7.58 -7.59 -16.41
N ASP A 32 -8.42 -7.14 -17.36
CA ASP A 32 -8.04 -6.14 -18.37
C ASP A 32 -8.27 -4.69 -17.91
N ASP A 33 -8.77 -4.48 -16.68
CA ASP A 33 -8.95 -3.16 -16.09
C ASP A 33 -7.59 -2.56 -15.68
N LYS A 34 -6.98 -1.86 -16.64
CA LYS A 34 -5.69 -1.19 -16.46
C LYS A 34 -5.75 -0.07 -15.42
N ASP A 35 -6.89 0.58 -15.23
CA ASP A 35 -7.01 1.67 -14.27
C ASP A 35 -7.00 1.12 -12.84
N LEU A 36 -7.69 0.00 -12.61
CA LEU A 36 -7.63 -0.73 -11.35
C LEU A 36 -6.23 -1.30 -11.08
N LEU A 37 -5.59 -1.90 -12.09
CA LEU A 37 -4.21 -2.39 -11.96
C LEU A 37 -3.24 -1.26 -11.59
N ASN A 38 -3.37 -0.10 -12.24
CA ASN A 38 -2.58 1.09 -11.92
C ASN A 38 -2.87 1.63 -10.52
N ALA A 39 -4.12 1.53 -10.04
CA ALA A 39 -4.47 1.91 -8.68
C ALA A 39 -3.80 1.00 -7.65
N ILE A 40 -3.85 -0.32 -7.85
CA ILE A 40 -3.16 -1.33 -7.02
C ILE A 40 -1.65 -1.05 -6.97
N PHE A 41 -1.03 -0.81 -8.12
CA PHE A 41 0.39 -0.49 -8.18
C PHE A 41 0.76 0.76 -7.37
N ARG A 42 -0.05 1.82 -7.47
CA ARG A 42 0.17 3.06 -6.70
C ARG A 42 0.05 2.82 -5.20
N SER A 43 -0.94 2.05 -4.76
CA SER A 43 -1.10 1.68 -3.35
C SER A 43 0.15 1.00 -2.78
N PHE A 44 0.68 -0.02 -3.47
CA PHE A 44 1.95 -0.65 -3.07
C PHE A 44 3.13 0.33 -3.09
N HIS A 45 3.19 1.21 -4.09
CA HIS A 45 4.25 2.21 -4.19
C HIS A 45 4.25 3.19 -3.01
N THR A 46 3.07 3.61 -2.54
CA THR A 46 2.91 4.47 -1.37
C THR A 46 3.44 3.79 -0.10
N VAL A 47 3.02 2.55 0.17
CA VAL A 47 3.48 1.80 1.36
C VAL A 47 5.01 1.62 1.34
N LYS A 48 5.56 1.21 0.19
CA LYS A 48 7.01 1.08 0.01
C LYS A 48 7.76 2.40 0.22
N GLY A 49 7.19 3.51 -0.29
CA GLY A 49 7.75 4.85 -0.11
C GLY A 49 7.82 5.26 1.36
N GLY A 50 6.74 5.03 2.12
CA GLY A 50 6.69 5.28 3.56
C GLY A 50 7.66 4.38 4.35
N ALA A 51 7.74 3.10 4.01
CA ALA A 51 8.69 2.16 4.60
C ALA A 51 10.15 2.59 4.36
N GLY A 52 10.47 3.02 3.14
CA GLY A 52 11.79 3.54 2.79
C GLY A 52 12.13 4.84 3.54
N PHE A 53 11.15 5.72 3.74
CA PHE A 53 11.32 6.94 4.54
C PHE A 53 11.65 6.63 6.02
N LEU A 54 11.09 5.54 6.55
CA LEU A 54 11.32 5.07 7.93
C LEU A 54 12.50 4.09 8.08
N ASP A 55 13.26 3.83 7.02
CA ASP A 55 14.35 2.83 6.98
C ASP A 55 13.91 1.41 7.40
N LEU A 56 12.65 1.06 7.12
CA LEU A 56 12.07 -0.26 7.37
C LEU A 56 12.46 -1.24 6.26
N LYS A 57 13.71 -1.72 6.28
CA LYS A 57 14.34 -2.47 5.18
C LYS A 57 13.62 -3.74 4.74
N GLU A 58 12.88 -4.39 5.64
CA GLU A 58 12.11 -5.61 5.32
C GLU A 58 10.85 -5.32 4.48
N LEU A 59 10.45 -4.06 4.35
CA LEU A 59 9.24 -3.60 3.65
C LEU A 59 9.56 -2.84 2.34
N VAL A 60 10.83 -2.81 1.91
CA VAL A 60 11.34 -2.02 0.76
C VAL A 60 11.74 -2.91 -0.41
#